data_AF-A0A934J707-F1
#
_entry.id   AF-A0A934J707-F1
#
_cell.length_a   1.000
_cell.length_b   1.000
_cell.length_c   1.000
_cell.angle_alpha   90.00
_cell.angle_beta   90.00
_cell.angle_gamma   90.00
#
_symmetry.space_group_name_H-M   'P 1'
#
loop_
_entity.id
_entity.type
_entity.pdbx_description
1 polymer ?
#
loop_
_entity_poly.entity_id
_entity_poly.type
_entity_poly.pdbx_seq_one_letter_code
_entity_poly.pdbx_strand_id
1 'polypeptide(L)'
;MRQIKFTGTGRMKYSSYNSRRYGKPWGAVIKFVGAKPQYDFQTGTYIGDEKGGLVIINCVSGDVIASGQKEKRGRNTSNTWYIVQDDGSLLPANKEEAYMHYNSKQELQS
;
A
#
# COMPACT_ATOMS: atom_id res chain seq x y z
N MET A 1 27.03 0.69 12.16
CA MET A 1 26.56 1.13 10.82
C MET A 1 25.22 1.81 10.99
N ARG A 2 25.08 3.10 10.64
CA ARG A 2 23.76 3.75 10.57
C ARG A 2 23.12 3.33 9.24
N GLN A 3 22.12 2.46 9.26
CA GLN A 3 21.30 2.23 8.08
C GLN A 3 20.58 3.53 7.75
N ILE A 4 20.92 4.14 6.62
CA ILE A 4 20.15 5.23 6.04
C ILE A 4 18.81 4.61 5.66
N LYS A 5 17.74 4.91 6.43
CA LYS A 5 16.38 4.54 6.03
C LYS A 5 16.05 5.36 4.79
N PHE A 6 16.13 4.76 3.61
CA PHE A 6 15.64 5.39 2.39
C PHE A 6 14.16 5.69 2.59
N THR A 7 13.83 6.99 2.69
CA THR A 7 12.44 7.43 2.65
C THR A 7 11.96 7.25 1.21
N GLY A 8 11.34 6.10 0.96
CA GLY A 8 10.80 5.73 -0.34
C GLY A 8 9.43 6.34 -0.58
N THR A 9 8.89 6.10 -1.76
CA THR A 9 7.52 6.51 -2.10
C THR A 9 6.90 5.47 -3.03
N GLY A 10 5.89 4.75 -2.55
CA GLY A 10 5.07 3.89 -3.38
C GLY A 10 4.19 4.73 -4.31
N ARG A 11 4.17 4.42 -5.61
CA ARG A 11 3.43 5.18 -6.63
C ARG A 11 2.57 4.26 -7.48
N MET A 12 1.26 4.51 -7.53
CA MET A 12 0.31 3.70 -8.30
C MET A 12 -0.61 4.58 -9.14
N LYS A 13 -0.58 4.40 -10.46
CA LYS A 13 -1.44 5.12 -11.40
C LYS A 13 -2.82 4.48 -11.46
N TYR A 14 -3.85 5.31 -11.49
CA TYR A 14 -5.24 4.92 -11.65
C TYR A 14 -5.84 5.61 -12.88
N SER A 15 -6.55 4.85 -13.70
CA SER A 15 -7.31 5.35 -14.85
C SER A 15 -8.58 6.09 -14.41
N SER A 16 -9.25 6.73 -15.36
CA SER A 16 -10.57 7.33 -15.14
C SER A 16 -11.58 6.32 -14.60
N TYR A 17 -12.47 6.76 -13.72
CA TYR A 17 -13.49 5.92 -13.10
C TYR A 17 -14.82 6.65 -12.93
N ASN A 18 -15.92 5.91 -12.88
CA ASN A 18 -17.23 6.49 -12.58
C ASN A 18 -17.36 6.76 -11.06
N SER A 19 -17.28 8.02 -10.63
CA SER A 19 -17.33 8.45 -9.23
C SER A 19 -18.66 8.15 -8.51
N ARG A 20 -19.75 7.91 -9.27
CA ARG A 20 -21.03 7.41 -8.72
C ARG A 20 -20.98 5.94 -8.34
N ARG A 21 -20.03 5.18 -8.90
CA ARG A 21 -19.84 3.74 -8.66
C ARG A 21 -18.64 3.46 -7.78
N TYR A 22 -17.52 4.14 -8.01
CA TYR A 22 -16.27 3.93 -7.31
C TYR A 22 -15.92 5.13 -6.41
N GLY A 23 -15.30 4.85 -5.26
CA GLY A 23 -14.67 5.84 -4.40
C GLY A 23 -13.34 6.33 -4.98
N LYS A 24 -12.73 7.30 -4.32
CA LYS A 24 -11.36 7.71 -4.65
C LYS A 24 -10.39 6.53 -4.42
N PRO A 25 -9.40 6.33 -5.30
CA PRO A 25 -8.28 5.46 -5.00
C PRO A 25 -7.62 5.84 -3.68
N TRP A 26 -7.05 4.86 -3.00
CA TRP A 26 -6.40 5.03 -1.70
C TRP A 26 -5.15 4.17 -1.62
N GLY A 27 -4.24 4.58 -0.73
CA GLY A 27 -3.05 3.82 -0.38
C GLY A 27 -2.85 3.82 1.13
N ALA A 28 -2.13 2.82 1.65
CA ALA A 28 -1.80 2.72 3.07
C ALA A 28 -0.56 1.85 3.28
N VAL A 29 0.18 2.12 4.35
CA VAL A 29 1.14 1.16 4.92
C VAL A 29 0.35 0.15 5.77
N ILE A 30 0.73 -1.13 5.69
CA ILE A 30 0.16 -2.20 6.50
C ILE A 30 1.12 -2.54 7.63
N LYS A 31 0.58 -2.57 8.85
CA LYS A 31 1.22 -3.15 10.03
C LYS A 31 0.42 -4.36 10.48
N PHE A 32 1.06 -5.27 11.18
CA PHE A 32 0.39 -6.42 11.77
C PHE A 32 0.38 -6.30 13.30
N VAL A 33 -0.80 -6.54 13.88
CA VAL A 33 -0.99 -6.71 15.33
C VAL A 33 -1.48 -8.15 15.53
N GLY A 34 -0.55 -9.03 15.93
CA GLY A 34 -0.72 -10.46 15.72
C GLY A 34 -0.91 -10.77 14.23
N ALA A 35 -1.84 -11.66 13.87
CA ALA A 35 -2.15 -11.97 12.46
C ALA A 35 -3.10 -10.97 11.76
N LYS A 36 -3.54 -9.91 12.46
CA LYS A 36 -4.52 -8.95 11.93
C LYS A 36 -3.80 -7.78 11.25
N PRO A 37 -4.06 -7.52 9.95
CA PRO A 37 -3.52 -6.34 9.28
C PRO A 37 -4.25 -5.07 9.75
N GLN A 38 -3.48 -4.02 9.99
CA GLN A 38 -3.92 -2.65 10.27
C GLN A 38 -3.39 -1.73 9.18
N TYR A 39 -4.28 -0.93 8.60
CA TYR A 39 -3.96 -0.03 7.49
C TYR A 39 -3.79 1.39 8.02
N ASP A 40 -2.62 1.97 7.80
CA ASP A 40 -2.34 3.37 8.06
C ASP A 40 -2.61 4.20 6.81
N PHE A 41 -3.87 4.64 6.64
CA PHE A 41 -4.28 5.44 5.50
C PHE A 41 -3.70 6.87 5.51
N GLN A 42 -3.12 7.35 6.62
CA GLN A 42 -2.52 8.68 6.68
C GLN A 42 -1.26 8.77 5.82
N THR A 43 -0.64 7.63 5.52
CA THR A 43 0.54 7.53 4.65
C THR A 43 0.20 7.67 3.16
N GLY A 44 -1.06 7.48 2.78
CA GLY A 44 -1.50 7.50 1.38
C GLY A 44 -2.23 8.77 0.98
N THR A 45 -1.88 9.33 -0.17
CA THR A 45 -2.55 10.49 -0.77
C THR A 45 -2.89 10.21 -2.23
N TYR A 46 -4.14 10.46 -2.61
CA TYR A 46 -4.56 10.42 -4.01
C TYR A 46 -4.49 11.82 -4.61
N ILE A 47 -3.67 11.96 -5.65
CA ILE A 47 -3.50 13.17 -6.45
C ILE A 47 -4.20 12.92 -7.79
N GLY A 48 -5.46 13.34 -7.89
CA GLY A 48 -6.28 13.17 -9.09
C GLY A 48 -7.76 13.38 -8.85
N ASP A 49 -8.55 13.04 -9.87
CA ASP A 49 -10.00 13.15 -9.91
C ASP A 49 -10.62 11.94 -10.64
N GLU A 50 -11.91 11.99 -11.01
CA GLU A 50 -12.55 10.91 -11.76
C GLU A 50 -11.95 10.62 -13.14
N LYS A 51 -11.11 11.50 -13.70
CA LYS A 51 -10.38 11.26 -14.95
C LYS A 51 -9.11 10.44 -14.74
N GLY A 52 -8.76 10.15 -13.50
CA GLY A 52 -7.59 9.36 -13.13
C GLY A 52 -6.61 10.15 -12.28
N GLY A 53 -5.51 9.51 -11.90
CA GLY A 53 -4.50 10.14 -11.07
C GLY A 53 -3.46 9.18 -10.52
N LEU A 54 -2.81 9.62 -9.44
CA LEU A 54 -1.71 8.92 -8.80
C LEU A 54 -2.00 8.76 -7.31
N VAL A 55 -1.88 7.53 -6.81
CA VAL A 55 -1.75 7.28 -5.37
C VAL A 55 -0.27 7.32 -5.01
N ILE A 56 0.07 8.18 -4.04
CA ILE A 56 1.38 8.31 -3.42
C ILE A 56 1.30 7.75 -2.01
N ILE A 57 2.22 6.86 -1.64
CA ILE A 57 2.30 6.27 -0.29
C ILE A 57 3.68 6.56 0.28
N ASN A 58 3.72 7.25 1.42
CA ASN A 58 4.95 7.49 2.17
C ASN A 58 5.34 6.21 2.91
N CYS A 59 6.40 5.54 2.46
CA CYS A 59 6.85 4.24 2.96
C CYS A 59 8.36 4.10 2.80
N VAL A 60 8.97 3.13 3.46
CA VAL A 60 10.39 2.79 3.28
C VAL A 60 10.54 1.39 2.70
N SER A 61 11.75 1.05 2.24
CA SER A 61 12.05 -0.29 1.77
C SER A 61 11.78 -1.36 2.86
N GLY A 62 11.24 -2.48 2.42
CA GLY A 62 10.71 -3.56 3.22
C GLY A 62 9.39 -3.23 3.94
N ASP A 63 8.75 -2.09 3.69
CA ASP A 63 7.38 -1.88 4.20
C ASP A 63 6.38 -2.69 3.37
N VAL A 64 5.35 -3.20 4.03
CA VAL A 64 4.16 -3.73 3.37
C VAL A 64 3.21 -2.57 3.15
N ILE A 65 2.73 -2.40 1.92
CA ILE A 65 1.75 -1.38 1.55
C ILE A 65 0.56 -2.02 0.86
N ALA A 66 -0.56 -1.30 0.85
CA ALA A 66 -1.72 -1.63 0.05
C ALA A 66 -2.22 -0.43 -0.74
N SER A 67 -2.84 -0.72 -1.87
CA SER A 67 -3.57 0.26 -2.66
C SER A 67 -4.84 -0.35 -3.21
N GLY A 68 -5.86 0.48 -3.34
CA GLY A 68 -7.16 -0.03 -3.72
C GLY A 68 -8.15 1.07 -4.07
N GLN A 69 -9.35 0.63 -4.45
CA GLN A 69 -10.46 1.49 -4.77
C GLN A 69 -11.75 0.79 -4.38
N LYS A 70 -12.50 1.41 -3.47
CA LYS A 70 -13.79 0.89 -3.01
C LYS A 70 -14.84 1.05 -4.11
N GLU A 71 -15.54 -0.01 -4.40
CA GLU A 71 -16.76 0.03 -5.21
C GLU A 71 -17.98 0.11 -4.26
N LYS A 72 -18.95 0.98 -4.57
CA LYS A 72 -20.06 1.32 -3.67
C LYS A 72 -21.34 0.49 -3.88
N ARG A 73 -21.45 -0.28 -4.97
CA ARG A 73 -22.68 -0.95 -5.45
C ARG A 73 -22.56 -2.47 -5.60
N GLY A 74 -21.41 -3.07 -5.30
CA GLY A 74 -21.07 -4.44 -5.67
C GLY A 74 -19.74 -4.93 -5.10
N ARG A 75 -19.17 -5.98 -5.71
CA ARG A 75 -18.02 -6.75 -5.16
C ARG A 75 -16.67 -6.44 -5.82
N ASN A 76 -16.60 -5.42 -6.69
CA ASN A 76 -15.39 -5.08 -7.45
C ASN A 76 -14.46 -4.10 -6.70
N THR A 77 -14.42 -4.18 -5.36
CA THR A 77 -13.47 -3.39 -4.58
C THR A 77 -12.08 -3.98 -4.78
N SER A 78 -11.11 -3.15 -5.18
CA SER A 78 -9.71 -3.57 -5.24
C SER A 78 -9.00 -3.28 -3.92
N ASN A 79 -8.11 -4.20 -3.54
CA ASN A 79 -7.22 -4.09 -2.40
C ASN A 79 -6.03 -5.01 -2.67
N THR A 80 -4.97 -4.45 -3.24
CA THR A 80 -3.77 -5.21 -3.63
C THR A 80 -2.62 -4.80 -2.73
N TRP A 81 -1.87 -5.79 -2.25
CA TRP A 81 -0.78 -5.61 -1.32
C TRP A 81 0.56 -5.75 -2.03
N TYR A 82 1.56 -5.03 -1.53
CA TYR A 82 2.90 -5.01 -2.10
C TYR A 82 3.95 -4.95 -0.99
N ILE A 83 5.13 -5.50 -1.26
CA ILE A 83 6.35 -5.31 -0.48
C ILE A 83 7.24 -4.32 -1.23
N VAL A 84 7.60 -3.23 -0.58
CA VAL A 84 8.48 -2.19 -1.14
C VAL A 84 9.91 -2.72 -1.18
N GLN A 85 10.52 -2.76 -2.36
CA GLN A 85 11.91 -3.22 -2.53
C GLN A 85 12.91 -2.08 -2.29
N ASP A 86 14.20 -2.40 -2.22
CA ASP A 86 15.28 -1.42 -1.99
C ASP A 86 15.43 -0.41 -3.13
N ASP A 87 15.08 -0.81 -4.36
CA ASP A 87 15.07 0.07 -5.54
C ASP A 87 13.77 0.90 -5.69
N GLY A 88 12.84 0.76 -4.73
CA GLY A 88 11.53 1.40 -4.75
C GLY A 88 10.48 0.71 -5.63
N SER A 89 10.80 -0.43 -6.24
CA SER A 89 9.82 -1.25 -6.94
C SER A 89 8.83 -1.89 -5.96
N LEU A 90 7.66 -2.28 -6.48
CA LEU A 90 6.57 -2.86 -5.69
C LEU A 90 6.39 -4.32 -6.09
N LEU A 91 6.77 -5.24 -5.21
CA LEU A 91 6.54 -6.67 -5.41
C LEU A 91 5.13 -7.02 -4.92
N PRO A 92 4.21 -7.51 -5.78
CA PRO A 92 2.89 -7.96 -5.33
C PRO A 92 3.02 -9.05 -4.28
N ALA A 93 2.19 -8.99 -3.25
CA ALA A 93 2.15 -9.98 -2.19
C ALA A 93 0.71 -10.35 -1.85
N ASN A 94 0.50 -11.62 -1.51
CA ASN A 94 -0.71 -12.04 -0.82
C ASN A 94 -0.59 -11.77 0.70
N LYS A 95 -1.64 -12.08 1.45
CA LYS A 95 -1.70 -11.81 2.89
C LYS A 95 -0.66 -12.62 3.69
N GLU A 96 -0.42 -13.86 3.31
CA GLU A 96 0.52 -14.76 3.99
C GLU A 96 1.96 -14.30 3.76
N GLU A 97 2.31 -14.02 2.50
CA GLU A 97 3.64 -13.51 2.11
C GLU A 97 3.96 -12.19 2.83
N ALA A 98 3.00 -11.27 2.87
CA ALA A 98 3.15 -10.00 3.57
C ALA A 98 3.31 -10.17 5.09
N TYR A 99 2.58 -11.10 5.70
CA TYR A 99 2.68 -11.38 7.13
C TYR A 99 4.05 -11.97 7.48
N MET A 100 4.51 -12.96 6.71
CA MET A 100 5.83 -13.58 6.92
C MET A 100 6.95 -12.56 6.74
N HIS A 101 6.88 -11.71 5.71
CA HIS A 101 7.86 -10.65 5.49
C HIS A 101 7.87 -9.61 6.62
N TYR A 102 6.71 -9.19 7.10
CA TYR A 102 6.62 -8.21 8.19
C TYR A 102 7.27 -8.73 9.48
N ASN A 103 7.01 -9.98 9.84
CA ASN A 103 7.56 -10.56 11.07
C ASN A 103 9.07 -10.81 10.99
N SER A 104 9.58 -11.32 9.87
CA SER A 104 11.03 -11.52 9.72
C SER A 104 11.80 -10.19 9.82
N LYS A 105 11.21 -9.08 9.34
CA LYS A 105 11.76 -7.74 9.51
C LYS A 105 11.77 -7.26 10.97
N GLN A 106 10.76 -7.62 11.78
CA GLN A 106 10.73 -7.26 13.21
C GLN A 106 11.79 -8.03 14.01
N GLU A 107 11.97 -9.32 13.72
CA GLU A 107 12.97 -10.18 14.38
C GLU A 107 14.41 -9.73 14.09
N LEU A 108 14.69 -9.22 12.89
CA LEU A 108 16.00 -8.66 12.54
C LEU A 108 16.31 -7.32 13.22
N GLN A 109 15.31 -6.67 13.84
CA GLN A 109 15.44 -5.36 14.48
C GLN A 109 15.39 -5.44 16.01
N SER A 110 15.09 -6.61 16.58
CA SER A 110 15.14 -6.93 18.02
C SER A 110 16.49 -7.47 18.44
#